data_AF-A0AAE2CWG6-F1
#
_entry.id   AF-A0AAE2CWG6-F1
#
_cell.length_a   1.000
_cell.length_b   1.000
_cell.length_c   1.000
_cell.angle_alpha   90.00
_cell.angle_beta   90.00
_cell.angle_gamma   90.00
#
_symmetry.space_group_name_H-M   'P 1'
#
loop_
_entity.id
_entity.type
_entity.pdbx_description
1 polymer ?
#
loop_
_entity_poly.entity_id
_entity_poly.type
_entity_poly.pdbx_seq_one_letter_code
_entity_poly.pdbx_strand_id
1 'polypeptide(L)'
;MKILRVKHLNDQSEEDEIIAAFRDLPFFHQSQEEEISLLQDRMIRLRTPPSSPHSAALHTVNLVWFAAYGPNMNYKAFLCYIGGGKAEYMKQAVEGCRDRAPPLANKWKTVPHHRLLFGINDKTGDKGGLAFLDFIKNKSKRAYVRIYLITFDQFNDILLQLNNRNLFSLTDVVSVKEKNHLTVGPLKGAYNNVMYFGTERDMPILTLTCSASARKMLKSKWAYPLNEPSKAYKQIMVKALVEGKQLPEKGPEEYVNKAYKEPL
;
A
#
# COMPACT_ATOMS: atom_id res chain seq x y z
N MET A 1 16.03 21.16 -30.27
CA MET A 1 15.18 20.38 -29.35
C MET A 1 15.69 18.93 -29.39
N LYS A 2 16.56 18.54 -28.45
CA LYS A 2 17.20 17.20 -28.44
C LYS A 2 16.29 16.23 -27.68
N ILE A 3 15.85 15.18 -28.37
CA ILE A 3 15.13 14.04 -27.81
C ILE A 3 16.08 13.32 -26.84
N LEU A 4 15.74 13.28 -25.55
CA LEU A 4 16.43 12.49 -24.55
C LEU A 4 16.15 11.00 -24.82
N ARG A 5 17.19 10.26 -25.22
CA ARG A 5 17.16 8.79 -25.31
C ARG A 5 16.92 8.21 -23.91
N VAL A 6 15.88 7.40 -23.78
CA VAL A 6 15.67 6.50 -22.65
C VAL A 6 16.86 5.53 -22.63
N LYS A 7 17.68 5.59 -21.56
CA LYS A 7 18.66 4.53 -21.31
C LYS A 7 17.88 3.29 -20.86
N HIS A 8 18.07 2.19 -21.58
CA HIS A 8 17.67 0.87 -21.10
C HIS A 8 18.39 0.57 -19.78
N LEU A 9 17.64 0.17 -18.74
CA LEU A 9 18.18 -0.41 -17.52
C LEU A 9 18.76 -1.78 -17.86
N ASN A 10 20.08 -1.85 -18.05
CA ASN A 10 20.80 -3.03 -18.50
C ASN A 10 22.13 -3.20 -17.76
N ASP A 11 22.27 -2.60 -16.59
CA ASP A 11 23.56 -2.53 -15.90
C ASP A 11 23.64 -3.59 -14.79
N GLN A 12 24.49 -4.59 -15.02
CA GLN A 12 24.85 -5.64 -14.06
C GLN A 12 25.38 -5.04 -12.75
N SER A 13 25.98 -3.85 -12.81
CA SER A 13 26.60 -3.19 -11.66
C SER A 13 25.61 -2.74 -10.58
N GLU A 14 24.40 -2.30 -10.93
CA GLU A 14 23.38 -1.92 -9.94
C GLU A 14 22.79 -3.14 -9.22
N GLU A 15 22.71 -4.29 -9.88
CA GLU A 15 22.34 -5.55 -9.25
C GLU A 15 23.42 -6.04 -8.30
N ASP A 16 24.68 -5.94 -8.71
CA ASP A 16 25.82 -6.29 -7.88
C ASP A 16 25.89 -5.38 -6.63
N GLU A 17 25.55 -4.09 -6.75
CA GLU A 17 25.44 -3.16 -5.62
C GLU A 17 24.30 -3.51 -4.65
N ILE A 18 23.12 -3.87 -5.17
CA ILE A 18 21.99 -4.31 -4.33
C ILE A 18 22.34 -5.61 -3.62
N ILE A 19 22.92 -6.59 -4.33
CA ILE A 19 23.33 -7.89 -3.76
C ILE A 19 24.43 -7.70 -2.71
N ALA A 20 25.40 -6.81 -2.97
CA ALA A 20 26.45 -6.47 -2.01
C ALA A 20 25.86 -5.85 -0.73
N ALA A 21 24.92 -4.91 -0.86
CA ALA A 21 24.26 -4.27 0.27
C ALA A 21 23.44 -5.25 1.15
N PHE A 22 22.95 -6.35 0.57
CA PHE A 22 22.27 -7.42 1.33
C PHE A 22 23.24 -8.35 2.07
N ARG A 23 24.44 -8.59 1.51
CA ARG A 23 25.50 -9.43 2.12
C ARG A 23 26.16 -8.77 3.33
N ASP A 24 26.20 -7.43 3.37
CA ASP A 24 26.85 -6.67 4.44
C ASP A 24 25.97 -6.47 5.70
N LEU A 25 24.77 -7.04 5.75
CA LEU A 25 23.90 -6.96 6.93
C LEU A 25 24.36 -7.92 8.06
N PRO A 26 24.35 -7.51 9.34
CA PRO A 26 25.02 -8.24 10.44
C PRO A 26 24.45 -9.62 10.82
N PHE A 27 23.49 -10.18 10.08
CA PHE A 27 22.75 -11.41 10.43
C PHE A 27 22.58 -12.38 9.25
N PHE A 28 23.57 -12.44 8.35
CA PHE A 28 23.55 -13.29 7.16
C PHE A 28 23.65 -14.79 7.53
N HIS A 29 22.62 -15.58 7.23
CA HIS A 29 22.56 -17.04 7.45
C HIS A 29 22.14 -17.78 6.15
N GLN A 30 22.52 -19.06 6.00
CA GLN A 30 22.33 -19.91 4.81
C GLN A 30 20.89 -19.94 4.23
N SER A 31 19.85 -19.71 5.05
CA SER A 31 18.46 -19.61 4.56
C SER A 31 18.18 -18.40 3.66
N GLN A 32 19.09 -17.41 3.61
CA GLN A 32 18.97 -16.22 2.76
C GLN A 32 19.61 -16.40 1.37
N GLU A 33 20.44 -17.43 1.14
CA GLU A 33 20.96 -17.73 -0.20
C GLU A 33 19.87 -18.28 -1.13
N GLU A 34 18.96 -19.10 -0.60
CA GLU A 34 17.77 -19.56 -1.33
C GLU A 34 16.83 -18.39 -1.65
N GLU A 35 16.66 -17.44 -0.73
CA GLU A 35 15.88 -16.21 -0.97
C GLU A 35 16.53 -15.33 -2.04
N ILE A 36 17.86 -15.20 -2.06
CA ILE A 36 18.59 -14.46 -3.11
C ILE A 36 18.46 -15.18 -4.46
N SER A 37 18.58 -16.51 -4.50
CA SER A 37 18.40 -17.30 -5.73
C SER A 37 16.96 -17.18 -6.26
N LEU A 38 15.96 -17.17 -5.38
CA LEU A 38 14.55 -16.94 -5.72
C LEU A 38 14.31 -15.52 -6.23
N LEU A 39 14.96 -14.51 -5.63
CA LEU A 39 14.93 -13.13 -6.11
C LEU A 39 15.59 -12.99 -7.48
N GLN A 40 16.74 -13.65 -7.70
CA GLN A 40 17.44 -13.68 -8.98
C GLN A 40 16.59 -14.34 -10.07
N ASP A 41 16.03 -15.54 -9.83
CA ASP A 41 15.18 -16.25 -10.78
C ASP A 41 13.86 -15.48 -11.06
N ARG A 42 13.33 -14.76 -10.05
CA ARG A 42 12.17 -13.88 -10.20
C ARG A 42 12.50 -12.62 -11.00
N MET A 43 13.67 -12.01 -10.81
CA MET A 43 14.15 -10.88 -11.61
C MET A 43 14.45 -11.29 -13.05
N ILE A 44 14.99 -12.50 -13.27
CA ILE A 44 15.19 -13.08 -14.61
C ILE A 44 13.85 -13.30 -15.32
N ARG A 45 12.83 -13.81 -14.64
CA ARG A 45 11.47 -13.94 -15.20
C ARG A 45 10.79 -12.61 -15.50
N LEU A 46 11.17 -11.54 -14.80
CA LEU A 46 10.71 -10.17 -15.09
C LEU A 46 11.49 -9.50 -16.24
N ARG A 47 12.64 -10.07 -16.65
CA ARG A 47 13.54 -9.59 -17.71
C ARG A 47 13.30 -10.21 -19.08
N THR A 48 12.46 -11.25 -19.21
CA THR A 48 12.16 -11.82 -20.53
C THR A 48 11.56 -10.73 -21.43
N PRO A 49 12.21 -10.42 -22.58
CA PRO A 49 11.81 -9.29 -23.39
C PRO A 49 10.42 -9.53 -23.99
N PRO A 50 9.53 -8.53 -23.98
CA PRO A 50 8.19 -8.66 -24.52
C PRO A 50 8.26 -8.90 -26.04
N SER A 51 7.50 -9.88 -26.51
CA SER A 51 7.44 -10.28 -27.92
C SER A 51 6.77 -9.24 -28.84
N SER A 52 6.24 -8.13 -28.29
CA SER A 52 5.69 -7.02 -29.08
C SER A 52 5.68 -5.67 -28.33
N PRO A 53 5.60 -4.53 -29.04
CA PRO A 53 5.48 -3.20 -28.43
C PRO A 53 4.22 -3.02 -27.56
N HIS A 54 3.13 -3.73 -27.90
CA HIS A 54 1.91 -3.77 -27.09
C HIS A 54 2.14 -4.56 -25.78
N SER A 55 2.93 -5.64 -25.85
CA SER A 55 3.39 -6.38 -24.68
C SER A 55 4.36 -5.56 -23.82
N ALA A 56 5.20 -4.69 -24.40
CA ALA A 56 6.07 -3.79 -23.65
C ALA A 56 5.31 -2.72 -22.83
N ALA A 57 4.20 -2.19 -23.37
CA ALA A 57 3.32 -1.28 -22.63
C ALA A 57 2.55 -1.98 -21.49
N LEU A 58 2.30 -3.29 -21.63
CA LEU A 58 1.61 -4.12 -20.62
C LEU A 58 2.58 -4.73 -19.58
N HIS A 59 3.84 -5.01 -19.94
CA HIS A 59 4.88 -5.58 -19.08
C HIS A 59 5.42 -4.61 -18.01
N THR A 60 5.20 -3.30 -18.18
CA THR A 60 5.81 -2.26 -17.33
C THR A 60 5.13 -2.08 -15.97
N VAL A 61 4.01 -2.76 -15.70
CA VAL A 61 3.38 -2.76 -14.36
C VAL A 61 3.25 -4.18 -13.83
N ASN A 62 4.33 -4.96 -13.86
CA ASN A 62 4.38 -6.20 -13.09
C ASN A 62 4.46 -5.92 -11.58
N LEU A 63 5.00 -4.77 -11.18
CA LEU A 63 5.13 -4.38 -9.78
C LEU A 63 4.44 -3.04 -9.50
N VAL A 64 3.99 -2.89 -8.27
CA VAL A 64 3.47 -1.63 -7.73
C VAL A 64 3.96 -1.45 -6.31
N TRP A 65 4.10 -0.19 -5.90
CA TRP A 65 4.29 0.13 -4.48
C TRP A 65 2.93 0.30 -3.83
N PHE A 66 2.50 -0.67 -3.03
CA PHE A 66 1.30 -0.53 -2.21
C PHE A 66 1.60 0.29 -0.95
N ALA A 67 0.97 1.46 -0.80
CA ALA A 67 1.16 2.36 0.33
C ALA A 67 0.13 2.07 1.45
N ALA A 68 0.56 1.37 2.49
CA ALA A 68 -0.25 1.14 3.68
C ALA A 68 -0.17 2.33 4.64
N TYR A 69 -1.32 2.84 5.09
CA TYR A 69 -1.44 3.93 6.08
C TYR A 69 -2.19 3.51 7.37
N GLY A 70 -2.75 2.30 7.37
CA GLY A 70 -3.52 1.72 8.48
C GLY A 70 -2.73 0.66 9.25
N PRO A 71 -3.38 -0.36 9.84
CA PRO A 71 -2.71 -1.46 10.53
C PRO A 71 -1.69 -2.19 9.68
N ASN A 72 -1.89 -2.21 8.35
CA ASN A 72 -0.96 -2.81 7.39
C ASN A 72 0.39 -2.07 7.29
N MET A 73 0.58 -0.93 7.98
CA MET A 73 1.93 -0.39 8.22
C MET A 73 2.79 -1.34 9.06
N ASN A 74 2.17 -2.17 9.90
CA ASN A 74 2.87 -3.25 10.59
C ASN A 74 3.17 -4.37 9.59
N TYR A 75 4.45 -4.73 9.46
CA TYR A 75 4.89 -5.70 8.46
C TYR A 75 4.23 -7.07 8.65
N LYS A 76 4.20 -7.58 9.89
CA LYS A 76 3.59 -8.89 10.19
C LYS A 76 2.10 -8.91 9.88
N ALA A 77 1.39 -7.83 10.18
CA ALA A 77 -0.02 -7.69 9.80
C ALA A 77 -0.21 -7.65 8.29
N PHE A 78 0.66 -6.96 7.56
CA PHE A 78 0.61 -6.92 6.10
C PHE A 78 0.87 -8.29 5.47
N LEU A 79 1.82 -9.07 6.02
CA LEU A 79 2.08 -10.43 5.55
C LEU A 79 0.87 -11.36 5.67
N CYS A 80 -0.08 -11.12 6.59
CA CYS A 80 -1.34 -11.87 6.60
C CYS A 80 -2.15 -11.65 5.32
N TYR A 81 -2.17 -10.44 4.75
CA TYR A 81 -2.86 -10.18 3.48
C TYR A 81 -2.16 -10.80 2.27
N ILE A 82 -0.86 -11.08 2.38
CA ILE A 82 -0.06 -11.75 1.35
C ILE A 82 -0.15 -13.27 1.48
N GLY A 83 0.21 -13.83 2.64
CA GLY A 83 0.29 -15.28 2.87
C GLY A 83 -0.98 -15.93 3.42
N GLY A 84 -1.97 -15.13 3.83
CA GLY A 84 -3.15 -15.58 4.58
C GLY A 84 -2.92 -15.60 6.09
N GLY A 85 -4.00 -15.82 6.84
CA GLY A 85 -3.97 -15.93 8.31
C GLY A 85 -4.60 -14.76 9.04
N LYS A 86 -4.30 -14.59 10.33
CA LYS A 86 -4.99 -13.63 11.19
C LYS A 86 -4.01 -12.79 12.00
N ALA A 87 -4.02 -11.47 11.79
CA ALA A 87 -3.28 -10.53 12.61
C ALA A 87 -4.00 -10.28 13.97
N GLU A 88 -3.25 -9.78 14.96
CA GLU A 88 -3.74 -9.56 16.34
C GLU A 88 -5.03 -8.73 16.43
N TYR A 89 -5.16 -7.71 15.57
CA TYR A 89 -6.33 -6.82 15.56
C TYR A 89 -7.53 -7.38 14.78
N MET A 90 -7.34 -8.47 14.02
CA MET A 90 -8.36 -9.01 13.14
C MET A 90 -9.27 -9.99 13.88
N LYS A 91 -10.58 -9.89 13.65
CA LYS A 91 -11.55 -10.86 14.16
C LYS A 91 -11.51 -12.19 13.40
N GLN A 92 -11.30 -12.11 12.09
CA GLN A 92 -11.31 -13.24 11.17
C GLN A 92 -10.00 -13.30 10.40
N ALA A 93 -9.60 -14.51 10.01
CA ALA A 93 -8.46 -14.69 9.12
C ALA A 93 -8.81 -14.17 7.71
N VAL A 94 -7.79 -13.67 7.02
CA VAL A 94 -7.85 -13.34 5.59
C VAL A 94 -7.27 -14.50 4.78
N GLU A 95 -7.73 -14.65 3.55
CA GLU A 95 -7.35 -15.75 2.66
C GLU A 95 -5.89 -15.64 2.17
N GLY A 96 -5.40 -14.41 2.02
CA GLY A 96 -4.12 -14.13 1.40
C GLY A 96 -4.21 -13.95 -0.11
N CYS A 97 -3.08 -13.66 -0.73
CA CYS A 97 -2.91 -13.58 -2.17
C CYS A 97 -2.73 -14.98 -2.78
N ARG A 98 -2.96 -15.07 -4.10
CA ARG A 98 -2.63 -16.26 -4.91
C ARG A 98 -1.12 -16.48 -4.94
N ASP A 99 -0.36 -15.40 -5.17
CA ASP A 99 1.08 -15.36 -4.94
C ASP A 99 1.37 -14.92 -3.50
N ARG A 100 1.83 -15.86 -2.68
CA ARG A 100 2.10 -15.67 -1.26
C ARG A 100 3.55 -15.23 -0.97
N ALA A 101 4.36 -14.99 -1.99
CA ALA A 101 5.73 -14.52 -1.80
C ALA A 101 5.73 -13.16 -1.09
N PRO A 102 6.64 -12.93 -0.11
CA PRO A 102 6.70 -11.66 0.60
C PRO A 102 7.01 -10.48 -0.35
N PRO A 103 6.74 -9.23 0.08
CA PRO A 103 7.09 -8.06 -0.69
C PRO A 103 8.59 -8.01 -1.01
N LEU A 104 8.93 -7.63 -2.24
CA LEU A 104 10.31 -7.55 -2.72
C LEU A 104 11.13 -6.50 -1.97
N ALA A 105 10.47 -5.45 -1.51
CA ALA A 105 11.06 -4.38 -0.73
C ALA A 105 9.97 -3.67 0.07
N ASN A 106 10.37 -2.96 1.14
CA ASN A 106 9.48 -2.06 1.84
C ASN A 106 10.24 -0.87 2.42
N LYS A 107 9.58 0.29 2.53
CA LYS A 107 10.15 1.48 3.16
C LYS A 107 9.08 2.45 3.66
N TRP A 108 9.48 3.37 4.52
CA TRP A 108 8.61 4.46 4.98
C TRP A 108 8.63 5.64 4.01
N LYS A 109 7.48 6.29 3.85
CA LYS A 109 7.32 7.50 3.04
C LYS A 109 6.34 8.45 3.73
N THR A 110 6.61 9.74 3.61
CA THR A 110 5.64 10.79 3.98
C THR A 110 4.88 11.20 2.73
N VAL A 111 3.55 11.18 2.80
CA VAL A 111 2.65 11.62 1.75
C VAL A 111 2.12 13.00 2.12
N PRO A 112 2.51 14.07 1.41
CA PRO A 112 2.08 15.42 1.73
C PRO A 112 0.62 15.63 1.36
N HIS A 113 -0.01 16.59 2.03
CA HIS A 113 -1.36 17.08 1.74
C HIS A 113 -2.51 16.10 1.98
N HIS A 114 -2.23 14.91 2.48
CA HIS A 114 -3.26 13.92 2.79
C HIS A 114 -3.37 13.72 4.30
N ARG A 115 -4.56 13.35 4.76
CA ARG A 115 -4.86 13.19 6.19
C ARG A 115 -5.43 11.80 6.44
N LEU A 116 -4.99 11.17 7.54
CA LEU A 116 -5.62 9.97 8.07
C LEU A 116 -6.95 10.32 8.73
N LEU A 117 -7.97 9.51 8.46
CA LEU A 117 -9.31 9.59 9.00
C LEU A 117 -9.72 8.22 9.54
N PHE A 118 -10.68 8.19 10.46
CA PHE A 118 -11.32 6.94 10.87
C PHE A 118 -12.83 7.04 10.73
N GLY A 119 -13.42 6.09 10.02
CA GLY A 119 -14.85 6.08 9.70
C GLY A 119 -15.51 4.73 9.93
N ILE A 120 -16.81 4.73 10.20
CA ILE A 120 -17.58 3.50 10.40
C ILE A 120 -17.68 2.71 9.09
N ASN A 121 -17.50 1.39 9.19
CA ASN A 121 -17.98 0.45 8.18
C ASN A 121 -19.10 -0.39 8.82
N ASP A 122 -20.32 -0.10 8.40
CA ASP A 122 -21.59 -0.71 8.82
C ASP A 122 -21.62 -2.24 8.70
N LYS A 123 -20.70 -2.84 7.91
CA LYS A 123 -20.73 -4.28 7.57
C LYS A 123 -19.82 -5.17 8.40
N THR A 124 -18.90 -4.62 9.18
CA THR A 124 -17.88 -5.45 9.88
C THR A 124 -18.28 -5.88 11.29
N GLY A 125 -19.36 -5.32 11.84
CA GLY A 125 -19.79 -5.57 13.22
C GLY A 125 -18.72 -5.18 14.25
N ASP A 126 -17.68 -4.42 13.85
CA ASP A 126 -16.68 -3.88 14.75
C ASP A 126 -17.07 -2.49 15.19
N LYS A 127 -17.01 -2.22 16.50
CA LYS A 127 -17.46 -0.93 17.05
C LYS A 127 -16.48 0.21 16.75
N GLY A 128 -15.28 -0.10 16.21
CA GLY A 128 -14.24 0.87 15.91
C GLY A 128 -14.24 1.37 14.46
N GLY A 129 -13.72 2.58 14.25
CA GLY A 129 -13.53 3.15 12.92
C GLY A 129 -12.40 2.48 12.14
N LEU A 130 -12.58 2.35 10.83
CA LEU A 130 -11.55 1.91 9.87
C LEU A 130 -10.74 3.09 9.37
N ALA A 131 -9.44 2.87 9.17
CA ALA A 131 -8.55 3.89 8.64
C ALA A 131 -8.85 4.21 7.16
N PHE A 132 -8.95 5.48 6.83
CA PHE A 132 -9.00 5.99 5.46
C PHE A 132 -7.98 7.11 5.27
N LEU A 133 -7.43 7.21 4.06
CA LEU A 133 -6.68 8.40 3.67
C LEU A 133 -7.59 9.35 2.90
N ASP A 134 -7.69 10.60 3.35
CA ASP A 134 -8.50 11.59 2.66
C ASP A 134 -7.90 11.88 1.28
N PHE A 135 -8.67 11.64 0.22
CA PHE A 135 -8.26 11.96 -1.14
C PHE A 135 -8.40 13.45 -1.47
N ILE A 136 -9.09 14.23 -0.63
CA ILE A 136 -9.10 15.69 -0.71
C ILE A 136 -7.84 16.25 -0.06
N LYS A 137 -7.06 17.00 -0.83
CA LYS A 137 -5.80 17.57 -0.38
C LYS A 137 -6.01 18.70 0.62
N ASN A 138 -5.24 18.71 1.70
CA ASN A 138 -5.11 19.79 2.67
C ASN A 138 -3.63 20.14 2.86
N LYS A 139 -3.22 21.35 2.47
CA LYS A 139 -1.81 21.77 2.44
C LYS A 139 -1.09 21.65 3.80
N SER A 140 -1.82 21.78 4.90
CA SER A 140 -1.28 21.70 6.27
C SER A 140 -1.09 20.27 6.78
N LYS A 141 -1.63 19.27 6.08
CA LYS A 141 -1.64 17.87 6.52
C LYS A 141 -0.61 17.04 5.79
N ARG A 142 -0.25 15.92 6.41
CA ARG A 142 0.58 14.88 5.85
C ARG A 142 0.18 13.55 6.47
N ALA A 143 0.44 12.48 5.74
CA ALA A 143 0.29 11.13 6.22
C ALA A 143 1.59 10.37 6.15
N TYR A 144 1.73 9.39 7.02
CA TYR A 144 2.87 8.48 7.06
C TYR A 144 2.40 7.13 6.56
N VAL A 145 3.14 6.58 5.61
CA VAL A 145 2.82 5.30 5.00
C VAL A 145 4.05 4.41 4.99
N ARG A 146 3.81 3.10 5.08
CA ARG A 146 4.80 2.10 4.70
C ARG A 146 4.43 1.60 3.32
N ILE A 147 5.34 1.74 2.36
CA ILE A 147 5.16 1.25 1.00
C ILE A 147 5.79 -0.13 0.87
N TYR A 148 5.12 -1.03 0.15
CA TYR A 148 5.56 -2.40 -0.13
C TYR A 148 5.62 -2.62 -1.64
N LEU A 149 6.75 -3.08 -2.15
CA LEU A 149 6.89 -3.45 -3.56
C LEU A 149 6.34 -4.86 -3.74
N ILE A 150 5.19 -4.96 -4.39
CA ILE A 150 4.44 -6.19 -4.61
C ILE A 150 4.10 -6.35 -6.08
N THR A 151 3.67 -7.55 -6.48
CA THR A 151 3.16 -7.74 -7.85
C THR A 151 1.81 -7.03 -8.04
N PHE A 152 1.49 -6.69 -9.29
CA PHE A 152 0.19 -6.12 -9.61
C PHE A 152 -0.96 -7.09 -9.30
N ASP A 153 -0.74 -8.40 -9.42
CA ASP A 153 -1.69 -9.43 -9.00
C ASP A 153 -1.89 -9.44 -7.49
N GLN A 154 -0.82 -9.33 -6.70
CA GLN A 154 -0.92 -9.20 -5.24
C GLN A 154 -1.71 -7.95 -4.84
N PHE A 155 -1.51 -6.82 -5.51
CA PHE A 155 -2.31 -5.61 -5.29
C PHE A 155 -3.80 -5.85 -5.54
N ASN A 156 -4.12 -6.53 -6.65
CA ASN A 156 -5.49 -6.88 -7.02
C ASN A 156 -6.12 -7.89 -6.03
N ASP A 157 -5.35 -8.84 -5.52
CA ASP A 157 -5.78 -9.77 -4.48
C ASP A 157 -6.05 -9.05 -3.15
N ILE A 158 -5.25 -8.05 -2.79
CA ILE A 158 -5.51 -7.19 -1.63
C ILE A 158 -6.79 -6.37 -1.85
N LEU A 159 -6.98 -5.80 -3.05
CA LEU A 159 -8.20 -5.08 -3.41
C LEU A 159 -9.44 -5.96 -3.27
N LEU A 160 -9.36 -7.22 -3.72
CA LEU A 160 -10.42 -8.23 -3.60
C LEU A 160 -10.75 -8.51 -2.14
N GLN A 161 -9.74 -8.81 -1.32
CA GLN A 161 -9.90 -9.11 0.11
C GLN A 161 -10.53 -7.93 0.88
N LEU A 162 -10.29 -6.69 0.46
CA LEU A 162 -10.86 -5.50 1.08
C LEU A 162 -12.24 -5.09 0.55
N ASN A 163 -12.65 -5.57 -0.64
CA ASN A 163 -13.85 -5.07 -1.33
C ASN A 163 -14.81 -6.13 -1.90
N ASN A 164 -14.56 -7.43 -1.66
CA ASN A 164 -15.34 -8.57 -2.12
C ASN A 164 -15.52 -8.68 -3.65
N ARG A 165 -14.80 -7.89 -4.46
CA ARG A 165 -14.70 -7.98 -5.92
C ARG A 165 -13.39 -7.34 -6.40
N ASN A 166 -12.92 -7.75 -7.58
CA ASN A 166 -11.69 -7.26 -8.21
C ASN A 166 -11.96 -6.73 -9.62
N LEU A 167 -11.60 -5.47 -9.90
CA LEU A 167 -11.71 -4.84 -11.23
C LEU A 167 -10.68 -3.69 -11.42
N PHE A 168 -9.40 -3.89 -11.06
CA PHE A 168 -8.37 -2.87 -11.33
C PHE A 168 -7.41 -3.33 -12.42
N SER A 169 -7.55 -2.74 -13.60
CA SER A 169 -6.80 -3.08 -14.81
C SER A 169 -5.62 -2.13 -15.05
N LEU A 170 -4.76 -2.47 -16.01
CA LEU A 170 -3.68 -1.59 -16.45
C LEU A 170 -4.19 -0.26 -17.04
N THR A 171 -5.36 -0.26 -17.68
CA THR A 171 -6.02 0.97 -18.15
C THR A 171 -6.44 1.86 -16.98
N ASP A 172 -6.80 1.26 -15.84
CA ASP A 172 -7.12 2.00 -14.61
C ASP A 172 -5.86 2.61 -13.98
N VAL A 173 -4.69 1.96 -14.14
CA VAL A 173 -3.39 2.53 -13.73
C VAL A 173 -3.08 3.81 -14.51
N VAL A 174 -3.31 3.82 -15.82
CA VAL A 174 -3.14 5.03 -16.64
C VAL A 174 -4.10 6.13 -16.16
N SER A 175 -5.37 5.78 -15.97
CA SER A 175 -6.41 6.72 -15.53
C SER A 175 -6.13 7.32 -14.15
N VAL A 176 -5.67 6.52 -13.19
CA VAL A 176 -5.37 7.00 -11.83
C VAL A 176 -4.13 7.88 -11.78
N LYS A 177 -3.14 7.65 -12.66
CA LYS A 177 -1.96 8.52 -12.79
C LYS A 177 -2.34 9.92 -13.24
N GLU A 178 -3.30 10.04 -14.16
CA GLU A 178 -3.80 11.33 -14.65
C GLU A 178 -4.68 12.04 -13.61
N LYS A 179 -5.60 11.29 -12.97
CA LYS A 179 -6.63 11.85 -12.08
C LYS A 179 -6.22 11.93 -10.61
N ASN A 180 -5.07 11.37 -10.24
CA ASN A 180 -4.57 11.12 -8.88
C ASN A 180 -5.42 10.18 -8.01
N HIS A 181 -6.69 9.95 -8.36
CA HIS A 181 -7.52 8.93 -7.75
C HIS A 181 -8.58 8.40 -8.72
N LEU A 182 -9.05 7.18 -8.48
CA LEU A 182 -10.04 6.50 -9.31
C LEU A 182 -10.91 5.60 -8.43
N THR A 183 -12.21 5.81 -8.48
CA THR A 183 -13.17 4.88 -7.89
C THR A 183 -13.27 3.64 -8.77
N VAL A 184 -12.95 2.47 -8.22
CA VAL A 184 -13.05 1.19 -8.92
C VAL A 184 -14.43 0.58 -8.70
N GLY A 185 -15.14 0.34 -9.79
CA GLY A 185 -16.41 -0.39 -9.89
C GLY A 185 -17.54 0.05 -8.93
N PRO A 186 -18.71 -0.61 -8.99
CA PRO A 186 -19.69 -0.60 -7.90
C PRO A 186 -19.26 -1.62 -6.84
N LEU A 187 -18.15 -1.35 -6.16
CA LEU A 187 -17.64 -2.21 -5.09
C LEU A 187 -18.47 -2.00 -3.81
N LYS A 188 -18.86 -3.10 -3.16
CA LYS A 188 -19.62 -3.07 -1.89
C LYS A 188 -18.75 -2.80 -0.65
N GLY A 189 -17.42 -2.79 -0.81
CA GLY A 189 -16.45 -2.60 0.26
C GLY A 189 -16.13 -1.13 0.57
N ALA A 190 -15.42 -0.93 1.67
CA ALA A 190 -15.08 0.39 2.18
C ALA A 190 -13.85 1.02 1.51
N TYR A 191 -13.11 0.28 0.66
CA TYR A 191 -11.81 0.66 0.12
C TYR A 191 -11.79 0.66 -1.42
N ASN A 192 -12.79 1.27 -2.04
CA ASN A 192 -13.02 1.20 -3.49
C ASN A 192 -12.47 2.41 -4.27
N ASN A 193 -11.67 3.27 -3.66
CA ASN A 193 -11.02 4.39 -4.34
C ASN A 193 -9.51 4.19 -4.31
N VAL A 194 -8.91 4.01 -5.48
CA VAL A 194 -7.46 3.87 -5.63
C VAL A 194 -6.86 5.27 -5.75
N MET A 195 -5.80 5.57 -5.01
CA MET A 195 -5.05 6.83 -5.15
C MET A 195 -3.64 6.57 -5.65
N TYR A 196 -3.09 7.56 -6.35
CA TYR A 196 -1.73 7.57 -6.88
C TYR A 196 -0.88 8.65 -6.19
N PHE A 197 0.31 8.27 -5.71
CA PHE A 197 1.24 9.17 -5.01
C PHE A 197 2.55 9.44 -5.76
N GLY A 198 2.52 9.34 -7.09
CA GLY A 198 3.72 9.42 -7.91
C GLY A 198 4.38 8.05 -8.11
N THR A 199 5.61 8.07 -8.58
CA THR A 199 6.42 6.87 -8.80
C THR A 199 7.56 6.76 -7.80
N GLU A 200 8.05 5.54 -7.65
CA GLU A 200 9.26 5.21 -6.91
C GLU A 200 10.00 4.12 -7.67
N ARG A 201 11.21 4.44 -8.17
CA ARG A 201 11.94 3.61 -9.15
C ARG A 201 11.04 3.23 -10.33
N ASP A 202 10.39 4.22 -10.92
CA ASP A 202 9.44 4.13 -12.04
C ASP A 202 8.16 3.32 -11.81
N MET A 203 8.02 2.65 -10.66
CA MET A 203 6.81 1.91 -10.30
C MET A 203 5.80 2.81 -9.61
N PRO A 204 4.49 2.71 -9.93
CA PRO A 204 3.47 3.57 -9.35
C PRO A 204 3.27 3.26 -7.86
N ILE A 205 3.14 4.30 -7.05
CA ILE A 205 2.70 4.17 -5.66
C ILE A 205 1.19 4.28 -5.62
N LEU A 206 0.53 3.19 -5.22
CA LEU A 206 -0.92 3.06 -5.15
C LEU A 206 -1.37 2.79 -3.72
N THR A 207 -2.53 3.32 -3.35
CA THR A 207 -3.23 2.93 -2.11
C THR A 207 -4.72 2.76 -2.39
N LEU A 208 -5.42 2.14 -1.46
CA LEU A 208 -6.87 2.03 -1.43
C LEU A 208 -7.44 2.91 -0.33
N THR A 209 -8.56 3.58 -0.54
CA THR A 209 -9.26 4.41 0.45
C THR A 209 -10.77 4.42 0.19
N CYS A 210 -11.50 5.15 1.03
CA CYS A 210 -12.96 5.29 0.94
C CYS A 210 -13.45 5.98 -0.34
N SER A 211 -14.68 5.64 -0.73
CA SER A 211 -15.39 6.29 -1.84
C SER A 211 -15.71 7.76 -1.51
N ALA A 212 -16.01 8.54 -2.56
CA ALA A 212 -16.52 9.89 -2.38
C ALA A 212 -17.83 9.95 -1.57
N SER A 213 -18.71 8.96 -1.75
CA SER A 213 -19.96 8.83 -0.99
C SER A 213 -19.69 8.56 0.49
N ALA A 214 -18.79 7.63 0.81
CA ALA A 214 -18.39 7.33 2.18
C ALA A 214 -17.74 8.56 2.85
N ARG A 215 -16.87 9.28 2.13
CA ARG A 215 -16.31 10.55 2.61
C ARG A 215 -17.40 11.60 2.88
N LYS A 216 -18.39 11.74 2.00
CA LYS A 216 -19.52 12.68 2.20
C LYS A 216 -20.31 12.33 3.46
N MET A 217 -20.49 11.03 3.74
CA MET A 217 -21.13 10.56 4.97
C MET A 217 -20.31 10.92 6.22
N LEU A 218 -18.98 10.80 6.17
CA LEU A 218 -18.10 11.22 7.27
C LEU A 218 -18.18 12.72 7.60
N LYS A 219 -18.46 13.56 6.60
CA LYS A 219 -18.68 15.00 6.79
C LYS A 219 -20.05 15.32 7.42
N SER A 220 -21.03 14.42 7.27
CA SER A 220 -22.37 14.63 7.81
C SER A 220 -22.39 14.32 9.31
N LYS A 221 -22.61 15.36 10.13
CA LYS A 221 -22.77 15.23 11.59
C LYS A 221 -23.90 14.28 12.00
N TRP A 222 -24.85 14.01 11.11
CA TRP A 222 -26.09 13.28 11.40
C TRP A 222 -26.11 11.85 10.89
N ALA A 223 -25.17 11.46 10.00
CA ALA A 223 -25.20 10.15 9.35
C ALA A 223 -24.14 9.20 9.91
N TYR A 224 -22.85 9.59 9.91
CA TYR A 224 -21.75 8.75 10.38
C TYR A 224 -20.53 9.63 10.74
N PRO A 225 -20.36 10.09 11.99
CA PRO A 225 -19.20 10.89 12.36
C PRO A 225 -17.90 10.08 12.26
N LEU A 226 -16.76 10.78 12.32
CA LEU A 226 -15.48 10.13 12.59
C LEU A 226 -15.61 9.24 13.83
N ASN A 227 -15.06 8.03 13.73
CA ASN A 227 -15.20 7.03 14.78
C ASN A 227 -13.82 6.56 15.26
N GLU A 228 -13.66 6.44 16.57
CA GLU A 228 -12.41 5.97 17.15
C GLU A 228 -12.14 4.51 16.74
N PRO A 229 -10.91 4.14 16.31
CA PRO A 229 -10.56 2.74 16.06
C PRO A 229 -10.64 1.89 17.33
N SER A 230 -10.82 0.58 17.19
CA SER A 230 -10.74 -0.31 18.36
C SER A 230 -9.35 -0.26 19.00
N LYS A 231 -9.25 -0.62 20.28
CA LYS A 231 -7.98 -0.56 21.04
C LYS A 231 -6.87 -1.35 20.33
N ALA A 232 -7.15 -2.58 19.89
CA ALA A 232 -6.18 -3.42 19.19
C ALA A 232 -5.77 -2.82 17.83
N TYR A 233 -6.73 -2.26 17.08
CA TYR A 233 -6.49 -1.61 15.79
C TYR A 233 -5.59 -0.37 15.94
N LYS A 234 -5.85 0.46 16.96
CA LYS A 234 -4.99 1.61 17.31
C LYS A 234 -3.60 1.14 17.72
N GLN A 235 -3.50 0.15 18.60
CA GLN A 235 -2.23 -0.32 19.14
C GLN A 235 -1.28 -0.82 18.05
N ILE A 236 -1.77 -1.61 17.09
CA ILE A 236 -0.92 -2.10 16.00
C ILE A 236 -0.42 -0.98 15.09
N MET A 237 -1.25 0.05 14.84
CA MET A 237 -0.85 1.24 14.09
C MET A 237 0.23 2.05 14.83
N VAL A 238 0.04 2.27 16.13
CA VAL A 238 1.02 2.99 16.95
C VAL A 238 2.35 2.23 16.99
N LYS A 239 2.34 0.91 17.21
CA LYS A 239 3.54 0.07 17.16
C LYS A 239 4.29 0.22 15.82
N ALA A 240 3.58 0.19 14.70
CA ALA A 240 4.18 0.36 13.38
C ALA A 240 4.78 1.77 13.19
N LEU A 241 4.07 2.83 13.60
CA LEU A 241 4.56 4.19 13.49
C LEU A 241 5.80 4.46 14.37
N VAL A 242 5.88 3.84 15.55
CA VAL A 242 7.08 3.85 16.41
C VAL A 242 8.25 3.16 15.69
N GLU A 243 8.04 1.97 15.12
CA GLU A 243 9.04 1.25 14.31
C GLU A 243 9.53 2.12 13.14
N GLY A 244 8.62 2.85 12.49
CA GLY A 244 8.94 3.69 11.34
C GLY A 244 9.73 4.95 11.62
N LYS A 245 9.81 5.38 12.89
CA LYS A 245 10.59 6.56 13.34
C LYS A 245 10.32 7.83 12.52
N GLN A 246 9.11 7.94 11.95
CA GLN A 246 8.69 9.12 11.17
C GLN A 246 8.23 10.27 12.06
N LEU A 247 8.04 9.99 13.35
CA LEU A 247 7.45 10.86 14.34
C LEU A 247 8.28 10.80 15.64
N PRO A 248 8.30 11.88 16.46
CA PRO A 248 8.93 11.86 17.78
C PRO A 248 8.19 10.91 18.72
N GLU A 249 8.77 10.59 19.88
CA GLU A 249 8.33 9.50 20.78
C GLU A 249 6.80 9.46 21.07
N LYS A 250 6.16 10.59 21.39
CA LYS A 250 4.70 10.68 21.62
C LYS A 250 3.87 10.88 20.34
N GLY A 251 4.53 11.21 19.23
CA GLY A 251 3.92 11.57 17.96
C GLY A 251 3.03 10.49 17.33
N PRO A 252 3.40 9.19 17.35
CA PRO A 252 2.56 8.10 16.83
C PRO A 252 1.15 8.05 17.41
N GLU A 253 1.03 8.11 18.74
CA GLU A 253 -0.29 8.05 19.39
C GLU A 253 -1.09 9.34 19.13
N GLU A 254 -0.46 10.51 19.22
CA GLU A 254 -1.11 11.78 18.90
C GLU A 254 -1.60 11.83 17.45
N TYR A 255 -0.82 11.32 16.49
CA TYR A 255 -1.19 11.27 15.08
C TYR A 255 -2.46 10.44 14.86
N VAL A 256 -2.53 9.25 15.46
CA VAL A 256 -3.72 8.40 15.37
C VAL A 256 -4.91 9.03 16.10
N ASN A 257 -4.69 9.64 17.28
CA ASN A 257 -5.76 10.30 18.06
C ASN A 257 -6.36 11.50 17.33
N LYS A 258 -5.53 12.33 16.68
CA LYS A 258 -5.99 13.51 15.93
C LYS A 258 -6.90 13.12 14.76
N ALA A 259 -6.65 11.96 14.13
CA ALA A 259 -7.37 11.53 12.94
C ALA A 259 -8.88 11.34 13.13
N TYR A 260 -9.36 10.99 14.34
CA TYR A 260 -10.79 10.86 14.64
C TYR A 260 -11.35 11.95 15.57
N LYS A 261 -10.51 12.83 16.12
CA LYS A 261 -10.91 13.94 16.99
C LYS A 261 -11.04 15.28 16.26
N GLU A 262 -10.24 15.50 15.22
CA GLU A 262 -10.28 16.74 14.45
C GLU A 262 -11.41 16.68 13.39
N PRO A 263 -12.28 17.69 13.26
CA PRO A 263 -13.32 17.71 12.22
C PRO A 263 -12.76 17.67 10.79
N LEU A 264 -13.61 17.28 9.82
CA LEU A 264 -13.32 17.26 8.39
C LEU A 264 -13.46 18.63 7.71
#